data_AF-A0A6B2BXV8-F1
#
_entry.id   AF-A0A6B2BXV8-F1
#
_cell.length_a   1.000
_cell.length_b   1.000
_cell.length_c   1.000
_cell.angle_alpha   90.00
_cell.angle_beta   90.00
_cell.angle_gamma   90.00
#
_symmetry.space_group_name_H-M   'P 1'
#
loop_
_entity.id
_entity.type
_entity.pdbx_description
1 polymer ?
#
loop_
_entity_poly.entity_id
_entity_poly.type
_entity_poly.pdbx_seq_one_letter_code
_entity_poly.pdbx_strand_id
1 'polypeptide(L)'
;MPVLKKVGRHKASVTEEVIIEAYGQFKSCASYLENIIKQKYGLKINHMKINYVLKQEGLAMNEPKKWHRKKWIRYERECSNSL
;
A
#
# COMPACT_ATOMS: atom_id res chain seq x y z
N MET A 1 -1.80 29.50 28.31
CA MET A 1 -1.47 28.09 28.59
C MET A 1 -0.91 27.45 27.33
N PRO A 2 0.24 26.74 27.39
CA PRO A 2 0.76 26.02 26.22
C PRO A 2 -0.09 24.76 25.95
N VAL A 3 -0.41 24.51 24.68
CA VAL A 3 -1.18 23.34 24.24
C VAL A 3 -0.27 22.38 23.50
N LEU A 4 -0.31 21.10 23.86
CA LEU A 4 0.52 20.07 23.23
C LEU A 4 0.06 19.81 21.79
N LYS A 5 1.02 19.76 20.86
CA LYS A 5 0.76 19.33 19.48
C LYS A 5 0.50 17.82 19.45
N LYS A 6 -0.27 17.38 18.46
CA LYS A 6 -0.56 15.96 18.23
C LYS A 6 0.74 15.20 17.96
N VAL A 7 0.99 14.15 18.74
CA VAL A 7 2.18 13.31 18.60
C VAL A 7 2.08 12.49 17.30
N GLY A 8 3.18 12.41 16.56
CA GLY A 8 3.31 11.59 15.34
C GLY A 8 3.64 12.38 14.07
N ARG A 9 3.88 11.65 12.96
CA ARG A 9 4.20 12.26 11.67
C ARG A 9 2.99 12.99 11.10
N HIS A 10 3.17 14.25 10.70
CA HIS A 10 2.14 14.99 9.97
C HIS A 10 1.73 14.22 8.70
N LYS A 11 0.44 13.91 8.58
CA LYS A 11 -0.11 13.30 7.37
C LYS A 11 -0.10 14.37 6.29
N ALA A 12 0.64 14.12 5.20
CA ALA A 12 0.53 14.96 4.02
C ALA A 12 -0.92 14.94 3.52
N SER A 13 -1.47 16.13 3.28
CA SER A 13 -2.68 16.33 2.47
C SER A 13 -2.33 15.92 1.05
N VAL A 14 -2.47 14.62 0.79
CA VAL A 14 -2.31 14.06 -0.55
C VAL A 14 -3.70 14.05 -1.14
N THR A 15 -3.83 14.63 -2.32
CA THR A 15 -5.04 14.60 -3.14
C THR A 15 -5.23 13.17 -3.64
N GLU A 16 -6.22 12.47 -3.09
CA GLU A 16 -6.56 11.09 -3.44
C GLU A 16 -6.88 10.95 -4.94
N GLU A 17 -7.38 12.03 -5.53
CA GLU A 17 -7.63 12.20 -6.97
C GLU A 17 -6.40 11.89 -7.85
N VAL A 18 -5.20 12.36 -7.47
CA VAL A 18 -3.98 12.11 -8.25
C VAL A 18 -3.64 10.61 -8.27
N ILE A 19 -3.96 9.90 -7.19
CA ILE A 19 -3.73 8.45 -7.10
C ILE A 19 -4.69 7.71 -8.02
N ILE A 20 -5.96 8.11 -8.04
CA ILE A 20 -7.00 7.51 -8.89
C ILE A 20 -6.69 7.77 -10.37
N GLU A 21 -6.32 9.00 -10.72
CA GLU A 21 -5.95 9.38 -12.09
C GLU A 21 -4.71 8.61 -12.57
N ALA A 22 -3.66 8.56 -11.74
CA ALA A 22 -2.45 7.79 -12.06
C ALA A 22 -2.75 6.30 -12.21
N TYR A 23 -3.62 5.73 -11.38
CA TYR A 23 -4.06 4.34 -11.54
C TYR A 23 -4.86 4.14 -12.82
N GLY A 24 -5.73 5.07 -13.20
CA GLY A 24 -6.48 5.02 -14.47
C GLY A 24 -5.57 5.02 -15.70
N GLN A 25 -4.50 5.81 -15.69
CA GLN A 25 -3.54 5.90 -16.79
C GLN A 25 -2.61 4.68 -16.90
N PHE A 26 -2.08 4.20 -15.78
CA PHE A 26 -0.99 3.22 -15.76
C PHE A 26 -1.39 1.81 -15.31
N LYS A 27 -2.54 1.69 -14.62
CA LYS A 27 -3.11 0.42 -14.12
C LYS A 27 -2.10 -0.50 -13.44
N SER A 28 -1.23 0.10 -12.63
CA SER A 28 -0.03 -0.53 -12.07
C SER A 28 -0.12 -0.72 -10.54
N CYS A 29 0.79 -1.52 -9.99
CA CYS A 29 0.91 -1.74 -8.54
C CYS A 29 1.31 -0.47 -7.76
N ALA A 30 0.95 -0.42 -6.48
CA ALA A 30 1.18 0.76 -5.62
C ALA A 30 2.65 1.21 -5.53
N SER A 31 3.61 0.28 -5.52
CA SER A 31 5.04 0.61 -5.52
C SER A 31 5.51 1.27 -6.81
N TYR A 32 4.92 0.88 -7.96
CA TYR A 32 5.24 1.50 -9.24
C TYR A 32 4.59 2.88 -9.35
N LEU A 33 3.35 3.01 -8.88
CA LEU A 33 2.66 4.29 -8.78
C LEU A 33 3.40 5.29 -7.88
N GLU A 34 4.03 4.86 -6.79
CA GLU A 34 4.89 5.73 -5.97
C GLU A 34 6.01 6.37 -6.81
N ASN A 35 6.68 5.58 -7.65
CA ASN A 35 7.74 6.08 -8.53
C ASN A 35 7.19 6.98 -9.65
N ILE A 36 6.10 6.58 -10.30
CA ILE A 36 5.46 7.38 -11.35
C ILE A 36 5.01 8.73 -10.79
N ILE A 37 4.33 8.73 -9.64
CA ILE A 37 3.78 9.95 -9.06
C ILE A 37 4.91 10.89 -8.63
N LYS A 38 5.99 10.34 -8.09
CA LYS A 38 7.20 11.11 -7.76
C LYS A 38 7.83 11.74 -9.01
N GLN A 39 7.90 11.02 -10.13
CA GLN A 39 8.51 11.52 -11.37
C GLN A 39 7.63 12.53 -12.11
N LYS A 40 6.33 12.26 -12.25
CA LYS A 40 5.40 13.10 -13.03
C LYS A 40 4.88 14.30 -12.25
N TYR A 41 4.53 14.11 -10.97
CA TYR A 41 3.84 15.12 -10.16
C TYR A 41 4.75 15.72 -9.08
N GLY A 42 5.98 15.22 -8.90
CA GLY A 42 6.91 15.69 -7.87
C GLY A 42 6.47 15.36 -6.43
N LEU A 43 5.40 14.58 -6.26
CA LEU A 43 4.82 14.26 -4.96
C LEU A 43 5.39 12.97 -4.40
N LYS A 44 5.92 13.02 -3.18
CA LYS A 44 6.41 11.83 -2.47
C LYS A 44 5.29 11.22 -1.61
N ILE A 45 4.59 10.25 -2.17
CA ILE A 45 3.51 9.52 -1.50
C ILE A 45 3.99 8.11 -1.18
N ASN A 46 3.79 7.65 0.06
CA ASN A 46 4.10 6.28 0.44
C ASN A 46 3.13 5.31 -0.26
N HIS A 47 3.64 4.24 -0.89
CA HIS A 47 2.85 3.16 -1.48
C HIS A 47 1.77 2.58 -0.54
N MET A 48 1.97 2.59 0.78
CA MET A 48 0.93 2.16 1.72
C MET A 48 -0.31 3.05 1.65
N LYS A 49 -0.13 4.37 1.49
CA LYS A 49 -1.24 5.31 1.34
C LYS A 49 -1.91 5.12 -0.02
N ILE A 50 -1.13 4.90 -1.08
CA ILE A 50 -1.64 4.56 -2.42
C ILE A 50 -2.51 3.31 -2.35
N ASN A 51 -1.99 2.23 -1.75
CA ASN A 51 -2.73 0.97 -1.61
C ASN A 51 -3.99 1.12 -0.75
N TYR A 52 -3.95 1.95 0.28
CA TYR A 52 -5.14 2.27 1.09
C TYR A 52 -6.23 2.94 0.24
N VAL A 53 -5.88 3.99 -0.50
CA VAL A 53 -6.82 4.72 -1.38
C VAL A 53 -7.39 3.78 -2.45
N LEU A 54 -6.53 3.00 -3.12
CA LEU A 54 -6.99 2.04 -4.14
C LEU A 54 -7.95 0.98 -3.56
N LYS A 55 -7.78 0.58 -2.31
CA LYS A 55 -8.71 -0.35 -1.64
C LYS A 55 -10.03 0.33 -1.26
N GLN A 56 -10.00 1.59 -0.82
CA GLN A 56 -11.22 2.34 -0.52
C GLN A 56 -12.07 2.54 -1.77
N GLU A 57 -11.43 2.84 -2.90
CA GLU A 57 -12.08 3.02 -4.21
C GLU A 57 -12.45 1.70 -4.92
N GLY A 58 -12.19 0.53 -4.31
CA GLY A 58 -12.48 -0.78 -4.92
C GLY A 58 -11.58 -1.16 -6.10
N LEU A 59 -10.55 -0.36 -6.41
CA LEU A 59 -9.58 -0.60 -7.48
C LEU A 59 -8.56 -1.69 -7.13
N ALA A 60 -8.36 -1.96 -5.83
CA ALA A 60 -7.50 -3.03 -5.35
C ALA A 60 -8.27 -4.00 -4.45
N MET A 61 -8.10 -5.30 -4.70
CA MET A 61 -8.73 -6.34 -3.91
C MET A 61 -8.10 -6.43 -2.51
N ASN A 62 -8.94 -6.56 -1.48
CA ASN A 62 -8.47 -6.91 -0.15
C ASN A 62 -8.49 -8.44 0.01
N GLU A 63 -7.31 -9.05 0.16
CA GLU A 63 -7.18 -10.50 0.31
C GLU A 63 -6.73 -10.86 1.74
N PRO A 64 -7.65 -10.86 2.72
CA PRO A 64 -7.30 -11.11 4.13
C PRO A 64 -6.70 -12.50 4.34
N LYS A 65 -7.11 -13.49 3.54
CA LYS A 65 -6.55 -14.85 3.60
C LYS A 65 -5.05 -14.90 3.27
N LYS A 66 -4.51 -13.95 2.49
CA LYS A 66 -3.08 -13.90 2.17
C LYS A 66 -2.22 -13.40 3.33
N TRP A 67 -2.80 -12.75 4.33
CA TRP A 67 -2.05 -12.27 5.50
C TRP A 67 -1.78 -13.38 6.51
N HIS A 68 -2.64 -14.39 6.57
CA HIS A 68 -2.47 -15.50 7.50
C HIS A 68 -1.43 -16.49 6.99
N ARG A 69 -0.41 -16.75 7.80
CA ARG A 69 0.50 -17.87 7.57
C ARG A 69 -0.22 -19.18 7.89
N LYS A 70 0.01 -20.23 7.10
CA LYS A 70 -0.45 -21.58 7.44
C LYS A 70 0.21 -22.03 8.75
N LYS A 71 -0.56 -22.67 9.63
CA LYS A 71 -0.11 -23.13 10.95
C LYS A 71 1.14 -24.03 10.88
N TRP A 72 1.21 -24.89 9.88
CA TRP A 72 2.26 -25.91 9.75
C TRP A 72 3.28 -25.59 8.64
N ILE A 73 3.39 -24.33 8.20
CA ILE A 73 4.21 -23.98 7.03
C ILE A 73 5.71 -24.30 7.19
N ARG A 74 6.23 -24.33 8.42
CA ARG A 74 7.63 -24.73 8.69
C ARG A 74 7.80 -26.23 8.45
N TYR A 75 6.95 -27.04 9.07
CA TYR A 75 6.95 -28.50 8.90
C TYR A 75 6.73 -28.91 7.45
N GLU A 76 5.75 -28.29 6.76
CA GLU A 76 5.50 -28.55 5.34
C GLU A 76 6.74 -28.27 4.48
N ARG A 77 7.47 -27.16 4.69
CA ARG A 77 8.70 -26.83 3.93
C ARG A 77 9.85 -27.80 4.17
N GLU A 78 9.95 -28.34 5.38
CA GLU A 78 11.00 -29.28 5.76
C GLU A 78 10.72 -30.69 5.23
N CYS A 79 9.45 -31.12 5.22
CA CYS A 79 9.06 -32.49 4.83
C CYS A 79 8.52 -32.64 3.39
N SER A 80 8.27 -31.57 2.63
CA SER A 80 7.64 -31.69 1.30
C SER A 80 8.55 -32.25 0.19
N ASN A 81 9.85 -32.41 0.42
CA ASN A 81 10.81 -32.95 -0.56
C ASN A 81 11.45 -34.29 -0.12
N SER A 82 10.82 -35.05 0.78
CA SER A 82 11.37 -36.30 1.33
C SER A 82 10.80 -37.58 0.70
N LEU A 83 10.43 -37.57 -0.58
CA LEU A 83 9.96 -38.74 -1.32
C LEU A 83 10.86 -39.02 -2.52
#